data_AF-A0A1C4JW48-F1
#
_entry.id   AF-A0A1C4JW48-F1
#
_cell.length_a   1.000
_cell.length_b   1.000
_cell.length_c   1.000
_cell.angle_alpha   90.00
_cell.angle_beta   90.00
_cell.angle_gamma   90.00
#
_symmetry.space_group_name_H-M   'P 1'
#
loop_
_entity.id
_entity.type
_entity.pdbx_description
1 polymer ?
#
loop_
_entity_poly.entity_id
_entity_poly.type
_entity_poly.pdbx_seq_one_letter_code
_entity_poly.pdbx_strand_id
1 'polypeptide(L)'
;MAARVGDCVVGVSEPVPLADTATGYRQAFHALAVARELPTRHARFGVSPDPALVVGPAGRRWADELLNPLLTHVPRRAQDPGSQELLATATSWLAFSSHATDHLKVHRNTLAARLRLIGELLGLDLHRLADQSALDLALRVRATPAPACTPEVPSSAPPFPYASGTSQAAGGLDAILCRPAVRDWADQQLAPVLGAEETLRTWLRCEGRLRPTAAGLGISVPGARKRLTRLETVLQRSLLRPPSARYDLWLAWRARDLAAPRH
;
A
#
# COMPACT_ATOMS: atom_id res chain seq x y z
N MET A 1 -3.24 -30.61 -9.44
CA MET A 1 -4.62 -31.02 -9.09
C MET A 1 -4.59 -31.55 -7.66
N ALA A 2 -4.89 -30.70 -6.67
CA ALA A 2 -4.80 -31.06 -5.25
C ALA A 2 -6.20 -31.43 -4.72
N ALA A 3 -6.30 -32.60 -4.10
CA ALA A 3 -7.52 -33.15 -3.52
C ALA A 3 -8.07 -32.24 -2.40
N ARG A 4 -9.39 -32.02 -2.41
CA ARG A 4 -10.12 -31.24 -1.41
C ARG A 4 -10.04 -31.93 -0.05
N VAL A 5 -9.18 -31.43 0.84
CA VAL A 5 -9.31 -31.65 2.28
C VAL A 5 -10.48 -30.78 2.74
N GLY A 6 -11.59 -31.41 3.16
CA GLY A 6 -12.89 -30.78 3.42
C GLY A 6 -12.92 -29.66 4.47
N ASP A 7 -11.82 -29.46 5.20
CA ASP A 7 -11.69 -28.42 6.23
C ASP A 7 -10.63 -27.35 5.95
N CYS A 8 -9.89 -27.44 4.84
CA CYS A 8 -8.85 -26.47 4.55
C CYS A 8 -9.42 -25.16 4.01
N VAL A 9 -9.01 -24.05 4.62
CA VAL A 9 -9.20 -22.72 4.05
C VAL A 9 -7.99 -22.39 3.18
N VAL A 10 -8.23 -21.99 1.93
CA VAL A 10 -7.16 -21.79 0.93
C VAL A 10 -7.26 -20.42 0.31
N GLY A 11 -6.14 -19.69 0.33
CA GLY A 11 -5.93 -18.49 -0.45
C GLY A 11 -4.90 -18.75 -1.54
N VAL A 12 -5.20 -18.31 -2.77
CA VAL A 12 -4.32 -18.49 -3.93
C VAL A 12 -3.86 -17.13 -4.44
N SER A 13 -2.56 -16.95 -4.66
CA SER A 13 -2.02 -15.75 -5.31
C SER A 13 -2.27 -15.78 -6.82
N GLU A 14 -1.92 -14.70 -7.51
CA GLU A 14 -1.65 -14.80 -8.95
C GLU A 14 -0.34 -15.59 -9.18
N PRO A 15 -0.12 -16.13 -10.39
CA PRO A 15 1.17 -16.67 -10.77
C PRO A 15 2.23 -15.55 -10.73
N VAL A 16 3.25 -15.72 -9.87
CA VAL A 16 4.36 -14.77 -9.74
C VAL A 16 5.69 -15.44 -10.08
N PRO A 17 6.68 -14.71 -10.65
CA PRO A 17 8.05 -15.20 -10.77
C PRO A 17 8.64 -15.61 -9.42
N LEU A 18 9.61 -16.53 -9.42
CA LEU A 18 10.26 -17.01 -8.18
C LEU A 18 10.90 -15.88 -7.36
N ALA A 19 11.41 -14.83 -8.03
CA ALA A 19 11.97 -13.65 -7.37
C ALA A 19 10.94 -12.87 -6.53
N ASP A 20 9.65 -12.99 -6.87
CA ASP A 20 8.55 -12.22 -6.28
C ASP A 20 7.73 -13.05 -5.28
N THR A 21 8.32 -14.11 -4.74
CA THR A 21 7.66 -15.01 -3.77
C THR A 21 7.09 -14.25 -2.57
N ALA A 22 7.73 -13.19 -2.09
CA ALA A 22 7.19 -12.34 -1.01
C ALA A 22 5.87 -11.65 -1.40
N THR A 23 5.72 -11.25 -2.67
CA THR A 23 4.48 -10.71 -3.22
C THR A 23 3.43 -11.80 -3.38
N GLY A 24 3.80 -12.97 -3.94
CA GLY A 24 2.92 -14.13 -4.02
C GLY A 24 2.39 -14.57 -2.65
N TYR A 25 3.24 -14.64 -1.64
CA TYR A 25 2.83 -14.93 -0.26
C TYR A 25 1.82 -13.90 0.27
N ARG A 26 2.06 -12.60 0.09
CA ARG A 26 1.10 -11.56 0.50
C ARG A 26 -0.25 -11.74 -0.19
N GLN A 27 -0.27 -11.98 -1.49
CA GLN A 27 -1.50 -12.20 -2.27
C GLN A 27 -2.25 -13.44 -1.78
N ALA A 28 -1.56 -14.57 -1.61
CA ALA A 28 -2.15 -15.80 -1.10
C ALA A 28 -2.70 -15.64 0.32
N PHE A 29 -2.00 -14.93 1.20
CA PHE A 29 -2.50 -14.62 2.55
C PHE A 29 -3.72 -13.71 2.53
N HIS A 30 -3.77 -12.75 1.61
CA HIS A 30 -4.93 -11.88 1.44
C HIS A 30 -6.16 -12.68 0.98
N ALA A 31 -5.98 -13.52 -0.04
CA ALA A 31 -7.02 -14.45 -0.48
C ALA A 31 -7.42 -15.42 0.64
N LEU A 32 -6.47 -15.87 1.47
CA LEU A 32 -6.76 -16.77 2.59
C LEU A 32 -7.62 -16.10 3.66
N ALA A 33 -7.38 -14.82 3.96
CA ALA A 33 -8.20 -14.06 4.88
C ALA A 33 -9.66 -13.95 4.40
N VAL A 34 -9.86 -13.74 3.10
CA VAL A 34 -11.19 -13.72 2.46
C VAL A 34 -11.84 -15.10 2.49
N ALA A 35 -11.08 -16.13 2.14
CA ALA A 35 -11.55 -17.51 2.10
C ALA A 35 -12.12 -17.99 3.44
N ARG A 36 -11.64 -17.48 4.58
CA ARG A 36 -12.16 -17.82 5.93
C ARG A 36 -13.61 -17.40 6.15
N GLU A 37 -14.04 -16.34 5.47
CA GLU A 37 -15.39 -15.78 5.59
C GLU A 37 -16.34 -16.33 4.51
N LEU A 38 -15.81 -17.11 3.55
CA LEU A 38 -16.60 -17.71 2.47
C LEU A 38 -17.04 -19.13 2.83
N PRO A 39 -18.30 -19.52 2.52
CA PRO A 39 -18.76 -20.90 2.67
C PRO A 39 -17.92 -21.91 1.87
N THR A 40 -17.35 -21.47 0.73
CA THR A 40 -16.50 -22.29 -0.14
C THR A 40 -15.09 -22.51 0.40
N ARG A 41 -14.67 -21.77 1.43
CA ARG A 41 -13.33 -21.83 2.05
C ARG A 41 -12.16 -21.69 1.08
N HIS A 42 -12.39 -21.11 -0.10
CA HIS A 42 -11.39 -20.92 -1.14
C HIS A 42 -11.59 -19.57 -1.82
N ALA A 43 -10.51 -18.80 -1.94
CA ALA A 43 -10.49 -17.56 -2.71
C ALA A 43 -9.18 -17.45 -3.50
N ARG A 44 -9.23 -16.81 -4.67
CA ARG A 44 -8.06 -16.43 -5.44
C ARG A 44 -7.88 -14.92 -5.36
N PHE A 45 -6.65 -14.46 -5.32
CA PHE A 45 -6.30 -13.05 -5.41
C PHE A 45 -6.79 -12.54 -6.77
N GLY A 46 -7.56 -11.45 -6.76
CA GLY A 46 -8.28 -10.94 -7.91
C GLY A 46 -7.42 -10.11 -8.86
N VAL A 47 -7.77 -10.20 -10.15
CA VAL A 47 -7.18 -9.55 -11.33
C VAL A 47 -7.32 -8.03 -11.26
N SER A 48 -6.48 -7.39 -10.45
CA SER A 48 -6.31 -5.95 -10.54
C SER A 48 -4.83 -5.61 -10.58
N PRO A 49 -4.39 -4.75 -11.52
CA PRO A 49 -2.97 -4.48 -11.68
C PRO A 49 -2.39 -3.95 -10.36
N ASP A 50 -1.26 -4.51 -9.91
CA ASP A 50 -0.54 -3.95 -8.76
C ASP A 50 -0.21 -2.47 -9.08
N PRO A 51 -0.61 -1.48 -8.25
CA PRO A 51 -0.33 -0.09 -8.54
C PRO A 51 1.17 0.17 -8.76
N ALA A 52 2.06 -0.66 -8.19
CA ALA A 52 3.50 -0.58 -8.46
C ALA A 52 3.86 -0.75 -9.95
N LEU A 53 3.07 -1.52 -10.70
CA LEU A 53 3.22 -1.68 -12.16
C LEU A 53 2.58 -0.51 -12.93
N VAL A 54 1.47 0.02 -12.42
CA VAL A 54 0.68 1.08 -13.08
C VAL A 54 1.39 2.43 -13.05
N VAL A 55 2.15 2.71 -11.97
CA VAL A 55 2.84 4.00 -11.82
C VAL A 55 4.03 4.17 -12.77
N GLY A 56 4.54 3.10 -13.39
CA GLY A 56 5.57 3.16 -14.44
C GLY A 56 6.86 3.92 -14.06
N PRO A 57 7.64 4.40 -15.05
CA PRO A 57 8.96 5.00 -14.82
C PRO A 57 8.97 6.24 -13.93
N ALA A 58 7.96 7.12 -14.06
CA ALA A 58 7.87 8.28 -13.18
C ALA A 58 7.57 7.89 -11.73
N GLY A 59 6.75 6.85 -11.52
CA GLY A 59 6.53 6.28 -10.19
C GLY A 59 7.80 5.67 -9.60
N ARG A 60 8.64 5.05 -10.43
CA ARG A 60 9.95 4.54 -10.00
C ARG A 60 10.88 5.66 -9.52
N ARG A 61 11.02 6.74 -10.30
CA ARG A 61 11.81 7.91 -9.89
C ARG A 61 11.31 8.51 -8.58
N TRP A 62 9.99 8.71 -8.47
CA TRP A 62 9.38 9.22 -7.23
C TRP A 62 9.64 8.29 -6.03
N ALA A 63 9.52 6.96 -6.21
CA ALA A 63 9.76 6.00 -5.15
C ALA A 63 11.25 5.99 -4.73
N ASP A 64 12.16 6.08 -5.69
CA ASP A 64 13.60 6.14 -5.43
C ASP A 64 13.96 7.44 -4.68
N GLU A 65 13.40 8.59 -5.09
CA GLU A 65 13.55 9.88 -4.39
C GLU A 65 13.01 9.83 -2.96
N LEU A 66 11.80 9.29 -2.77
CA LEU A 66 11.19 9.15 -1.45
C LEU A 66 12.03 8.26 -0.54
N LEU A 67 12.52 7.13 -1.04
CA LEU A 67 13.22 6.13 -0.24
C LEU A 67 14.71 6.43 -0.05
N ASN A 68 15.28 7.37 -0.83
CA ASN A 68 16.70 7.68 -0.82
C ASN A 68 17.26 7.99 0.59
N PRO A 69 16.65 8.87 1.41
CA PRO A 69 17.19 9.20 2.74
C PRO A 69 17.33 7.98 3.66
N LEU A 70 16.42 7.02 3.52
CA LEU A 70 16.44 5.79 4.30
C LEU A 70 17.41 4.76 3.72
N LEU A 71 17.55 4.69 2.40
CA LEU A 71 18.51 3.83 1.71
C LEU A 71 19.97 4.23 2.00
N THR A 72 20.24 5.53 2.05
CA THR A 72 21.57 6.08 2.33
C THR A 72 21.85 6.26 3.83
N HIS A 73 20.93 5.83 4.70
CA HIS A 73 21.10 5.96 6.15
C HIS A 73 22.28 5.12 6.65
N VAL A 74 23.19 5.78 7.35
CA VAL A 74 24.32 5.14 8.04
C VAL A 74 24.09 5.23 9.56
N PRO A 75 24.05 4.09 10.26
CA PRO A 75 23.95 4.05 11.72
C PRO A 75 25.08 4.82 12.40
N ARG A 76 24.77 5.54 13.48
CA ARG A 76 25.79 6.26 14.28
C ARG A 76 26.60 5.32 15.16
N ARG A 77 26.00 4.21 15.59
CA ARG A 77 26.62 3.16 16.40
C ARG A 77 26.40 1.81 15.74
N ALA A 78 27.30 0.85 15.98
CA ALA A 78 27.21 -0.50 15.42
C ALA A 78 25.91 -1.24 15.80
N GLN A 79 25.31 -0.88 16.93
CA GLN A 79 24.05 -1.45 17.45
C GLN A 79 22.80 -0.74 16.95
N ASP A 80 22.94 0.42 16.30
CA ASP A 80 21.80 1.16 15.75
C ASP A 80 21.35 0.51 14.42
N PRO A 81 20.05 0.50 14.10
CA PRO A 81 19.53 -0.23 12.95
C PRO A 81 20.00 0.40 11.62
N GLY A 82 20.59 -0.43 10.75
CA GLY A 82 20.96 -0.05 9.38
C GLY A 82 19.78 0.13 8.43
N SER A 83 20.06 0.71 7.25
CA SER A 83 19.06 0.93 6.19
C SER A 83 18.27 -0.35 5.83
N GLN A 84 18.95 -1.49 5.69
CA GLN A 84 18.31 -2.77 5.41
C GLN A 84 17.35 -3.23 6.52
N GLU A 85 17.73 -3.05 7.79
CA GLU A 85 16.86 -3.38 8.92
C GLU A 85 15.64 -2.47 8.99
N LEU A 86 15.82 -1.18 8.72
CA LEU A 86 14.73 -0.20 8.68
C LEU A 86 13.77 -0.49 7.53
N LEU A 87 14.27 -0.89 6.35
CA LEU A 87 13.44 -1.33 5.23
C LEU A 87 12.63 -2.59 5.53
N ALA A 88 13.27 -3.60 6.09
CA ALA A 88 12.59 -4.83 6.50
C ALA A 88 11.52 -4.53 7.57
N THR A 89 11.83 -3.61 8.49
CA THR A 89 10.88 -3.14 9.51
C THR A 89 9.68 -2.44 8.88
N ALA A 90 9.87 -1.47 7.98
CA ALA A 90 8.78 -0.77 7.30
C ALA A 90 7.89 -1.73 6.49
N THR A 91 8.51 -2.59 5.68
CA THR A 91 7.81 -3.57 4.84
C THR A 91 6.95 -4.51 5.68
N SER A 92 7.52 -5.05 6.77
CA SER A 92 6.81 -5.98 7.65
C SER A 92 5.71 -5.27 8.44
N TRP A 93 5.98 -4.06 8.92
CA TRP A 93 4.99 -3.26 9.64
C TRP A 93 3.81 -2.86 8.76
N LEU A 94 4.02 -2.44 7.53
CA LEU A 94 2.93 -2.10 6.62
C LEU A 94 2.09 -3.33 6.27
N ALA A 95 2.72 -4.48 6.07
CA ALA A 95 2.03 -5.73 5.75
C ALA A 95 1.24 -6.33 6.93
N PHE A 96 1.74 -6.21 8.17
CA PHE A 96 1.21 -6.96 9.32
C PHE A 96 0.78 -6.09 10.51
N SER A 97 0.97 -4.78 10.46
CA SER A 97 0.62 -3.81 11.51
C SER A 97 1.17 -4.21 12.89
N SER A 98 0.35 -4.22 13.95
CA SER A 98 0.76 -4.59 15.31
C SER A 98 1.25 -6.04 15.44
N HIS A 99 0.96 -6.93 14.49
CA HIS A 99 1.50 -8.29 14.45
C HIS A 99 2.92 -8.36 13.85
N ALA A 100 3.45 -7.23 13.37
CA ALA A 100 4.82 -7.18 12.88
C ALA A 100 5.85 -7.49 13.97
N THR A 101 5.53 -7.28 15.26
CA THR A 101 6.39 -7.69 16.37
C THR A 101 6.63 -9.20 16.40
N ASP A 102 5.62 -9.99 16.08
CA ASP A 102 5.68 -11.45 16.09
C ASP A 102 6.54 -11.95 14.93
N HIS A 103 6.42 -11.31 13.76
CA HIS A 103 7.19 -11.64 12.56
C HIS A 103 8.64 -11.16 12.62
N LEU A 104 8.88 -9.98 13.18
CA LEU A 104 10.22 -9.39 13.30
C LEU A 104 10.98 -9.90 14.53
N LYS A 105 10.32 -10.63 15.43
CA LYS A 105 10.87 -11.07 16.74
C LYS A 105 11.50 -9.92 17.55
N VAL A 106 10.96 -8.71 17.41
CA VAL A 106 11.42 -7.51 18.14
C VAL A 106 10.38 -7.02 19.13
N HIS A 107 10.85 -6.44 20.22
CA HIS A 107 9.97 -5.83 21.23
C HIS A 107 9.21 -4.63 20.64
N ARG A 108 7.96 -4.40 21.11
CA ARG A 108 7.10 -3.29 20.68
C ARG A 108 7.76 -1.90 20.75
N ASN A 109 8.61 -1.68 21.76
CA ASN A 109 9.33 -0.41 21.92
C ASN A 109 10.40 -0.23 20.85
N THR A 110 11.10 -1.30 20.47
CA THR A 110 12.10 -1.29 19.40
C THR A 110 11.42 -1.02 18.05
N LEU A 111 10.28 -1.68 17.79
CA LEU A 111 9.48 -1.40 16.61
C LEU A 111 9.06 0.07 16.57
N ALA A 112 8.51 0.61 17.67
CA ALA A 112 8.11 2.01 17.74
C ALA A 112 9.28 2.98 17.51
N ALA A 113 10.46 2.71 18.10
CA ALA A 113 11.66 3.53 17.90
C ALA A 113 12.13 3.51 16.43
N ARG A 114 12.14 2.32 15.80
CA ARG A 114 12.49 2.18 14.38
C ARG A 114 11.50 2.91 13.48
N LEU A 115 10.20 2.79 13.74
CA LEU A 115 9.18 3.49 12.96
C LEU A 115 9.29 5.02 13.10
N ARG A 116 9.62 5.54 14.28
CA ARG A 116 9.91 6.97 14.45
C ARG A 116 11.11 7.41 13.63
N LEU A 117 12.22 6.67 13.71
CA LEU A 117 13.41 6.96 12.92
C LEU A 117 13.12 6.91 11.40
N ILE A 118 12.31 5.96 10.95
CA ILE A 118 11.87 5.87 9.55
C ILE A 118 11.06 7.10 9.15
N GLY A 119 10.09 7.50 9.99
CA GLY A 119 9.30 8.71 9.76
C GLY A 119 10.17 9.96 9.70
N GLU A 120 11.12 10.11 10.62
CA GLU A 120 12.07 11.23 10.68
C GLU A 120 12.96 11.29 9.43
N LEU A 121 13.54 10.15 9.01
CA LEU A 121 14.40 10.09 7.83
C LEU A 121 13.64 10.45 6.54
N LEU A 122 12.39 10.02 6.43
CA LEU A 122 11.57 10.20 5.23
C LEU A 122 10.73 11.48 5.25
N GLY A 123 10.70 12.21 6.36
CA GLY A 123 9.78 13.35 6.55
C GLY A 123 8.31 12.94 6.53
N LEU A 124 7.99 11.72 6.98
CA LEU A 124 6.66 11.12 6.96
C LEU A 124 6.09 10.98 8.38
N ASP A 125 4.81 11.29 8.56
CA ASP A 125 4.08 10.94 9.78
C ASP A 125 3.42 9.56 9.59
N LEU A 126 4.07 8.52 10.09
CA LEU A 126 3.58 7.15 9.99
C LEU A 126 2.29 6.88 10.80
N HIS A 127 1.73 7.86 11.51
CA HIS A 127 0.36 7.76 12.04
C HIS A 127 -0.71 8.08 11.01
N ARG A 128 -0.35 8.76 9.91
CA ARG A 128 -1.25 9.13 8.82
C ARG A 128 -1.28 8.06 7.75
N LEU A 129 -2.49 7.68 7.33
CA LEU A 129 -2.72 6.70 6.29
C LEU A 129 -2.20 7.17 4.93
N ALA A 130 -2.17 8.49 4.69
CA ALA A 130 -1.57 9.09 3.50
C ALA A 130 -0.08 8.72 3.38
N ASP A 131 0.67 8.95 4.45
CA ASP A 131 2.12 8.75 4.49
C ASP A 131 2.45 7.24 4.50
N GLN A 132 1.63 6.44 5.19
CA GLN A 132 1.71 4.98 5.11
C GLN A 132 1.48 4.45 3.69
N SER A 133 0.49 4.98 2.98
CA SER A 133 0.16 4.57 1.61
C SER A 133 1.26 4.97 0.62
N ALA A 134 1.86 6.15 0.80
CA ALA A 134 3.02 6.59 0.03
C ALA A 134 4.20 5.63 0.23
N LEU A 135 4.52 5.31 1.49
CA LEU A 135 5.62 4.41 1.82
C LEU A 135 5.38 2.99 1.29
N ASP A 136 4.15 2.45 1.43
CA ASP A 136 3.78 1.13 0.91
C ASP A 136 3.93 1.04 -0.61
N LEU A 137 3.44 2.05 -1.34
CA LEU A 137 3.58 2.11 -2.79
C LEU A 137 5.05 2.18 -3.21
N ALA A 138 5.84 3.05 -2.59
CA ALA A 138 7.25 3.20 -2.93
C ALA A 138 8.04 1.90 -2.68
N LEU A 139 7.78 1.21 -1.56
CA LEU A 139 8.42 -0.07 -1.25
C LEU A 139 8.05 -1.15 -2.26
N ARG A 140 6.78 -1.21 -2.71
CA ARG A 140 6.35 -2.15 -3.76
C ARG A 140 6.97 -1.83 -5.12
N VAL A 141 6.98 -0.56 -5.53
CA VAL A 141 7.62 -0.09 -6.76
C VAL A 141 9.11 -0.48 -6.80
N ARG A 142 9.80 -0.38 -5.68
CA ARG A 142 11.21 -0.80 -5.59
C ARG A 142 11.38 -2.32 -5.66
N ALA A 143 10.45 -3.07 -5.06
CA ALA A 143 10.44 -4.53 -5.12
C ALA A 143 10.09 -5.06 -6.52
N THR A 144 9.39 -4.28 -7.34
CA THR A 144 9.12 -4.62 -8.74
C THR A 144 10.43 -4.62 -9.55
N PRO A 145 10.76 -5.71 -10.25
CA PRO A 145 11.88 -5.75 -11.18
C PRO A 145 11.69 -4.69 -12.26
N ALA A 146 12.74 -3.92 -12.57
CA ALA A 146 12.69 -3.05 -13.75
C ALA A 146 12.49 -3.94 -14.98
N PRO A 147 11.62 -3.57 -15.94
CA PRO A 147 11.54 -4.30 -17.20
C PRO A 147 12.95 -4.34 -17.81
N ALA A 148 13.40 -5.54 -18.18
CA ALA A 148 14.70 -5.72 -18.81
C ALA A 148 14.82 -4.73 -19.97
N CYS A 149 15.85 -3.89 -19.93
CA CYS A 149 16.10 -2.86 -20.92
C CYS A 149 16.06 -3.47 -22.33
N THR A 150 15.00 -3.21 -23.08
CA THR A 150 15.18 -3.04 -24.51
C THR A 150 15.92 -1.71 -24.67
N PRO A 151 17.04 -1.66 -25.41
CA PRO A 151 17.81 -0.43 -25.54
C PRO A 151 16.94 0.61 -26.25
N GLU A 152 16.39 1.55 -25.48
CA GLU A 152 15.78 2.76 -26.00
C GLU A 152 16.89 3.57 -26.72
N VAL A 153 16.64 3.88 -27.98
CA VAL A 153 17.47 4.77 -28.79
C VAL A 153 17.57 6.12 -28.07
N PRO A 154 18.77 6.69 -27.86
CA PRO A 154 18.92 7.94 -27.13
C PRO A 154 18.23 9.08 -27.90
N SER A 155 17.10 9.55 -27.37
CA SER A 155 16.45 10.78 -27.84
C SER A 155 17.27 11.98 -27.39
N SER A 156 17.93 12.60 -28.36
CA SER A 156 18.68 13.84 -28.23
C SER A 156 17.72 15.02 -27.99
N ALA A 157 17.45 15.33 -26.72
CA ALA A 157 16.84 16.60 -26.31
C ALA A 157 17.88 17.42 -25.51
N PRO A 158 17.98 18.75 -25.75
CA PRO A 158 19.02 19.57 -25.14
C PRO A 158 18.80 19.78 -23.64
N PRO A 159 19.87 19.98 -22.85
CA PRO A 159 19.77 20.24 -21.41
C PRO A 159 19.18 21.64 -21.17
N PHE A 160 18.00 21.69 -20.55
CA PHE A 160 17.42 22.96 -20.07
C PHE A 160 18.21 23.47 -18.86
N PRO A 161 18.43 24.80 -18.76
CA PRO A 161 19.26 25.39 -17.71
C PRO A 161 18.57 25.37 -16.34
N TYR A 162 19.40 25.15 -15.33
CA TYR A 162 19.11 25.19 -13.91
C TYR A 162 18.50 26.54 -13.51
N ALA A 163 17.21 26.56 -13.21
CA ALA A 163 16.55 27.68 -12.56
C ALA A 163 16.48 27.42 -11.05
N SER A 164 17.40 28.04 -10.30
CA SER A 164 17.25 28.23 -8.86
C SER A 164 16.12 29.24 -8.62
N GLY A 165 15.07 28.80 -7.95
CA GLY A 165 13.94 29.65 -7.57
C GLY A 165 12.90 28.85 -6.79
N THR A 166 12.65 29.25 -5.56
CA THR A 166 11.63 28.69 -4.66
C THR A 166 10.24 28.66 -5.28
N SER A 167 9.70 27.48 -5.60
CA SER A 167 8.26 27.17 -5.60
C SER A 167 7.96 25.69 -5.96
N GLN A 168 7.09 25.06 -5.17
CA GLN A 168 6.27 23.86 -5.48
C GLN A 168 6.93 22.50 -5.71
N ALA A 169 6.89 21.68 -4.64
CA ALA A 169 6.84 20.22 -4.65
C ALA A 169 5.55 19.66 -5.32
N ALA A 170 5.25 20.11 -6.54
CA ALA A 170 4.14 19.66 -7.37
C ALA A 170 4.47 18.43 -8.24
N GLY A 171 5.65 17.82 -8.02
CA GLY A 171 6.01 16.50 -8.58
C GLY A 171 5.86 15.33 -7.59
N GLY A 172 5.16 15.51 -6.46
CA GLY A 172 5.00 14.50 -5.41
C GLY A 172 4.02 13.36 -5.78
N LEU A 173 3.63 12.53 -4.80
CA LEU A 173 2.71 11.40 -4.99
C LEU A 173 1.44 11.78 -5.78
N ASP A 174 0.88 12.97 -5.54
CA ASP A 174 -0.29 13.47 -6.27
C ASP A 174 -0.07 13.56 -7.79
N ALA A 175 1.14 13.91 -8.24
CA ALA A 175 1.49 13.93 -9.67
C ALA A 175 1.48 12.52 -10.28
N ILE A 176 1.91 11.52 -9.51
CA ILE A 176 1.83 10.11 -9.90
C ILE A 176 0.36 9.66 -9.96
N LEU A 177 -0.45 10.03 -8.97
CA LEU A 177 -1.87 9.66 -8.89
C LEU A 177 -2.75 10.34 -9.96
N CYS A 178 -2.33 11.49 -10.49
CA CYS A 178 -3.01 12.16 -11.59
C CYS A 178 -2.84 11.49 -12.96
N ARG A 179 -1.94 10.49 -13.09
CA ARG A 179 -1.68 9.86 -14.38
C ARG A 179 -2.87 9.03 -14.85
N PRO A 180 -3.21 9.02 -16.16
CA PRO A 180 -4.38 8.32 -16.68
C PRO A 180 -4.44 6.84 -16.27
N ALA A 181 -3.34 6.10 -16.44
CA ALA A 181 -3.28 4.68 -16.06
C ALA A 181 -3.58 4.45 -14.56
N VAL A 182 -3.14 5.37 -13.69
CA VAL A 182 -3.40 5.29 -12.24
C VAL A 182 -4.84 5.64 -11.92
N ARG A 183 -5.47 6.54 -12.68
CA ARG A 183 -6.90 6.84 -12.57
C ARG A 183 -7.76 5.65 -13.00
N ASP A 184 -7.44 5.03 -14.14
CA ASP A 184 -8.15 3.83 -14.61
C ASP A 184 -8.04 2.69 -13.58
N TRP A 185 -6.85 2.50 -13.00
CA TRP A 185 -6.64 1.58 -11.90
C TRP A 185 -7.47 1.93 -10.66
N ALA A 186 -7.53 3.21 -10.30
CA ALA A 186 -8.28 3.69 -9.14
C ALA A 186 -9.78 3.44 -9.31
N ASP A 187 -10.32 3.70 -10.51
CA ASP A 187 -11.72 3.43 -10.84
C ASP A 187 -12.03 1.94 -10.75
N GLN A 188 -11.12 1.07 -11.20
CA GLN A 188 -11.24 -0.38 -11.01
C GLN A 188 -11.23 -0.80 -9.54
N GLN A 189 -10.38 -0.19 -8.69
CA GLN A 189 -10.37 -0.49 -7.24
C GLN A 189 -11.69 -0.06 -6.57
N LEU A 190 -12.30 1.02 -7.03
CA LEU A 190 -13.47 1.63 -6.40
C LEU A 190 -14.81 1.17 -7.00
N ALA A 191 -14.81 0.55 -8.18
CA ALA A 191 -16.02 0.02 -8.81
C ALA A 191 -16.84 -0.91 -7.88
N PRO A 192 -16.24 -1.82 -7.08
CA PRO A 192 -17.00 -2.68 -6.18
C PRO A 192 -17.64 -1.95 -4.99
N VAL A 193 -17.23 -0.72 -4.68
CA VAL A 193 -17.73 0.01 -3.50
C VAL A 193 -18.80 1.05 -3.83
N LEU A 194 -19.29 1.07 -5.08
CA LEU A 194 -20.41 1.91 -5.49
C LEU A 194 -21.64 1.66 -4.60
N GLY A 195 -22.20 2.74 -4.05
CA GLY A 195 -23.29 2.71 -3.07
C GLY A 195 -22.87 2.54 -1.60
N ALA A 196 -21.57 2.37 -1.32
CA ALA A 196 -21.02 2.31 0.04
C ALA A 196 -19.83 3.28 0.25
N GLU A 197 -19.70 4.26 -0.64
CA GLU A 197 -18.60 5.23 -0.69
C GLU A 197 -18.46 6.02 0.61
N GLU A 198 -19.58 6.43 1.22
CA GLU A 198 -19.56 7.22 2.45
C GLU A 198 -18.88 6.45 3.59
N THR A 199 -19.14 5.14 3.70
CA THR A 199 -18.53 4.31 4.74
C THR A 199 -17.03 4.17 4.50
N LEU A 200 -16.62 3.88 3.26
CA LEU A 200 -15.21 3.75 2.91
C LEU A 200 -14.48 5.09 3.11
N ARG A 201 -15.02 6.19 2.58
CA ARG A 201 -14.44 7.54 2.66
C ARG A 201 -14.29 7.97 4.12
N THR A 202 -15.30 7.77 4.95
CA THR A 202 -15.24 8.12 6.37
C THR A 202 -14.18 7.29 7.08
N TRP A 203 -14.10 5.99 6.79
CA TRP A 203 -13.10 5.11 7.39
C TRP A 203 -11.66 5.50 7.01
N LEU A 204 -11.42 5.81 5.73
CA LEU A 204 -10.13 6.29 5.24
C LEU A 204 -9.74 7.64 5.87
N ARG A 205 -10.68 8.60 5.96
CA ARG A 205 -10.47 9.89 6.66
C ARG A 205 -10.19 9.73 8.16
N CYS A 206 -10.65 8.64 8.76
CA CYS A 206 -10.39 8.29 10.15
C CYS A 206 -9.13 7.42 10.34
N GLU A 207 -8.22 7.38 9.36
CA GLU A 207 -6.96 6.62 9.40
C GLU A 207 -7.18 5.09 9.54
N GLY A 208 -8.31 4.59 9.04
CA GLY A 208 -8.70 3.19 9.18
C GLY A 208 -9.14 2.79 10.60
N ARG A 209 -9.39 3.75 11.50
CA ARG A 209 -9.76 3.48 12.90
C ARG A 209 -11.27 3.31 13.07
N LEU A 210 -11.69 2.17 13.64
CA LEU A 210 -13.10 1.82 13.80
C LEU A 210 -13.91 2.80 14.69
N ARG A 211 -13.38 3.19 15.86
CA ARG A 211 -14.15 4.05 16.80
C ARG A 211 -14.42 5.45 16.22
N PRO A 212 -13.43 6.17 15.67
CA PRO A 212 -13.68 7.46 15.02
C PRO A 212 -14.60 7.32 13.79
N THR A 213 -14.46 6.24 13.02
CA THR A 213 -15.34 5.98 11.87
C THR A 213 -16.80 5.83 12.29
N ALA A 214 -17.06 5.06 13.34
CA ALA A 214 -18.41 4.87 13.87
C ALA A 214 -19.03 6.19 14.33
N ALA A 215 -18.25 7.02 15.02
CA ALA A 215 -18.66 8.36 15.42
C ALA A 215 -18.94 9.26 14.20
N GLY A 216 -18.06 9.27 13.20
CA GLY A 216 -18.25 10.04 11.97
C GLY A 216 -19.45 9.61 11.13
N LEU A 217 -19.84 8.34 11.21
CA LEU A 217 -21.03 7.79 10.55
C LEU A 217 -22.31 7.88 11.41
N GLY A 218 -22.23 8.33 12.67
CA GLY A 218 -23.36 8.36 13.59
C GLY A 218 -23.93 6.98 13.96
N ILE A 219 -23.10 5.93 13.96
CA ILE A 219 -23.51 4.54 14.24
C ILE A 219 -22.67 3.92 15.36
N SER A 220 -23.11 2.76 15.86
CA SER A 220 -22.34 1.99 16.84
C SER A 220 -21.07 1.38 16.22
N VAL A 221 -20.04 1.14 17.05
CA VAL A 221 -18.78 0.50 16.62
C VAL A 221 -19.01 -0.90 15.99
N PRO A 222 -19.87 -1.78 16.55
CA PRO A 222 -20.24 -3.03 15.88
C PRO A 222 -20.94 -2.79 14.53
N GLY A 223 -21.77 -1.75 14.41
CA GLY A 223 -22.41 -1.37 13.15
C GLY A 223 -21.41 -0.96 12.07
N ALA A 224 -20.43 -0.11 12.42
CA ALA A 224 -19.34 0.26 11.52
C ALA A 224 -18.51 -0.96 11.09
N ARG A 225 -18.18 -1.84 12.03
CA ARG A 225 -17.49 -3.11 11.72
C ARG A 225 -18.29 -3.95 10.73
N LYS A 226 -19.60 -4.13 10.96
CA LYS A 226 -20.48 -4.88 10.05
C LYS A 226 -20.50 -4.30 8.63
N ARG A 227 -20.53 -2.97 8.49
CA ARG A 227 -20.46 -2.32 7.17
C ARG A 227 -19.10 -2.54 6.49
N LEU A 228 -18.00 -2.43 7.24
CA LEU A 228 -16.66 -2.69 6.72
C LEU A 228 -16.46 -4.15 6.33
N THR A 229 -17.00 -5.12 7.08
CA THR A 229 -16.96 -6.54 6.69
C THR A 229 -17.76 -6.81 5.41
N ARG A 230 -18.89 -6.13 5.20
CA ARG A 230 -19.61 -6.20 3.91
C ARG A 230 -18.76 -5.64 2.77
N LEU A 231 -18.05 -4.53 3.00
CA LEU A 231 -17.09 -4.00 2.02
C LEU A 231 -15.98 -5.00 1.73
N GLU A 232 -15.44 -5.70 2.73
CA GLU A 232 -14.45 -6.78 2.53
C GLU A 232 -14.99 -7.88 1.60
N THR A 233 -16.26 -8.26 1.75
CA THR A 233 -16.92 -9.24 0.87
C THR A 233 -17.03 -8.75 -0.57
N VAL A 234 -17.48 -7.51 -0.80
CA VAL A 234 -17.66 -7.02 -2.18
C VAL A 234 -16.32 -6.72 -2.84
N LEU A 235 -15.35 -6.21 -2.09
CA LEU A 235 -13.99 -6.00 -2.57
C LEU A 235 -13.22 -7.30 -2.78
N GLN A 236 -13.62 -8.41 -2.14
CA GLN A 236 -12.83 -9.65 -2.04
C GLN A 236 -11.43 -9.37 -1.47
N ARG A 237 -11.36 -8.46 -0.49
CA ARG A 237 -10.11 -7.97 0.09
C ARG A 237 -10.30 -7.64 1.57
N SER A 238 -9.35 -7.99 2.44
CA SER A 238 -9.44 -7.58 3.85
C SER A 238 -9.14 -6.09 4.03
N LEU A 239 -9.90 -5.45 4.92
CA LEU A 239 -9.77 -4.07 5.38
C LEU A 239 -9.36 -4.04 6.85
N LEU A 240 -9.99 -4.89 7.66
CA LEU A 240 -9.87 -4.88 9.12
C LEU A 240 -8.74 -5.75 9.64
N ARG A 241 -8.26 -6.71 8.83
CA ARG A 241 -7.16 -7.60 9.19
C ARG A 241 -5.98 -7.39 8.24
N PRO A 242 -4.74 -7.45 8.75
CA PRO A 242 -3.56 -7.51 7.90
C PRO A 242 -3.47 -8.84 7.14
N PRO A 243 -2.96 -8.87 5.90
CA PRO A 243 -2.63 -7.70 5.07
C PRO A 243 -3.89 -6.98 4.57
N SER A 244 -3.94 -5.66 4.78
CA SER A 244 -5.12 -4.82 4.54
C SER A 244 -5.00 -4.06 3.22
N ALA A 245 -6.10 -3.97 2.47
CA ALA A 245 -6.23 -3.19 1.23
C ALA A 245 -6.34 -1.67 1.46
N ARG A 246 -6.25 -1.20 2.72
CA ARG A 246 -6.44 0.20 3.09
C ARG A 246 -5.54 1.18 2.34
N TYR A 247 -4.30 0.79 2.03
CA TYR A 247 -3.35 1.67 1.34
C TYR A 247 -3.74 1.84 -0.14
N ASP A 248 -4.07 0.74 -0.83
CA ASP A 248 -4.54 0.79 -2.20
C ASP A 248 -5.85 1.59 -2.32
N LEU A 249 -6.78 1.39 -1.39
CA LEU A 249 -8.04 2.12 -1.38
C LEU A 249 -7.86 3.60 -1.05
N TRP A 250 -6.88 3.95 -0.21
CA TRP A 250 -6.52 5.35 0.01
C TRP A 250 -5.94 5.98 -1.25
N LEU A 251 -5.02 5.29 -1.94
CA LEU A 251 -4.41 5.77 -3.20
C LEU A 251 -5.47 5.94 -4.29
N ALA A 252 -6.35 4.96 -4.45
CA ALA A 252 -7.44 5.01 -5.41
C ALA A 252 -8.41 6.16 -5.12
N TRP A 253 -8.80 6.33 -3.84
CA TRP A 253 -9.67 7.43 -3.43
C TRP A 253 -9.01 8.79 -3.67
N ARG A 254 -7.71 8.92 -3.37
CA ARG A 254 -6.95 10.14 -3.60
C ARG A 254 -6.84 10.46 -5.09
N ALA A 255 -6.57 9.48 -5.95
CA ALA A 255 -6.54 9.66 -7.40
C ALA A 255 -7.88 10.15 -7.95
N ARG A 256 -9.00 9.60 -7.45
CA ARG A 256 -10.35 10.05 -7.81
C ARG A 256 -10.64 11.49 -7.33
N ASP A 257 -10.29 11.82 -6.09
CA ASP A 257 -10.47 13.17 -5.53
C ASP A 257 -9.65 14.22 -6.30
N LEU A 258 -8.46 13.85 -6.80
CA LEU A 258 -7.63 14.73 -7.64
C LEU A 258 -8.17 14.91 -9.06
N ALA A 259 -8.96 13.96 -9.55
CA ALA A 259 -9.60 14.03 -10.87
C ALA A 259 -10.95 14.78 -10.84
N ALA A 260 -11.58 14.91 -9.68
CA ALA A 260 -12.83 15.64 -9.53
C ALA A 260 -12.62 17.15 -9.82
N PRO A 261 -13.52 17.80 -10.58
CA PRO A 261 -13.44 19.23 -10.81
C PRO A 261 -13.52 19.97 -9.47
N ARG A 262 -12.60 20.91 -9.26
CA ARG A 262 -12.64 21.81 -8.10
C ARG A 262 -13.78 22.81 -8.35
N HIS A 263 -14.88 22.64 -7.62
CA HIS A 263 -15.97 23.62 -7.55
C HIS A 263 -15.58 24.81 -6.68
#